data_AF-A0A4Z0R7P2-F1
#
_entry.id   AF-A0A4Z0R7P2-F1
#
_cell.length_a   1.000
_cell.length_b   1.000
_cell.length_c   1.000
_cell.angle_alpha   90.00
_cell.angle_beta   90.00
_cell.angle_gamma   90.00
#
_symmetry.space_group_name_H-M   'P 1'
#
loop_
_entity.id
_entity.type
_entity.pdbx_description
1 polymer ?
#
loop_
_entity_poly.entity_id
_entity_poly.type
_entity_poly.pdbx_seq_one_letter_code
_entity_poly.pdbx_strand_id
1 'polypeptide(L)'
;MARSPIKHLIEKEGIASIFFVFFCMALALEFTASVGTSNQAPSASHAVAPWIFGPFQILLLYLPPWLGALILPIVIIAGLAGLPWLVKYLGEKSGERIFSLFFSVVIVLLIWFMVKEVWWT
;
A
#
# COMPACT_ATOMS: atom_id res chain seq x y z
N MET A 1 -2.21 -24.04 25.26
CA MET A 1 -1.64 -22.91 24.50
C MET A 1 -0.59 -22.23 25.36
N ALA A 2 0.68 -22.50 25.10
CA ALA A 2 1.79 -22.04 25.91
C ALA A 2 1.90 -20.51 25.87
N ARG A 3 1.86 -19.86 27.03
CA ARG A 3 2.33 -18.47 27.17
C ARG A 3 3.83 -18.49 26.89
N SER A 4 4.26 -18.14 25.67
CA SER A 4 5.66 -17.76 25.47
C SER A 4 5.93 -16.60 26.43
N PRO A 5 6.99 -16.66 27.26
CA PRO A 5 7.25 -15.62 28.24
C PRO A 5 7.47 -14.32 27.48
N ILE A 6 6.69 -13.29 27.77
CA ILE A 6 6.68 -11.98 27.10
C ILE A 6 8.10 -11.47 26.78
N LYS A 7 9.09 -11.78 27.63
CA LYS A 7 10.53 -11.51 27.42
C LYS A 7 11.08 -12.02 26.08
N HIS A 8 10.73 -13.24 25.68
CA HIS A 8 11.19 -13.84 24.43
C HIS A 8 10.53 -13.21 23.19
N LEU A 9 9.30 -12.70 23.32
CA LEU A 9 8.66 -11.92 22.25
C LEU A 9 9.35 -10.55 22.10
N ILE A 10 9.60 -9.87 23.22
CA ILE A 10 10.33 -8.59 23.25
C ILE A 10 11.72 -8.73 22.63
N GLU A 11 12.44 -9.80 22.95
CA GLU A 11 13.77 -10.06 22.38
C GLU A 11 13.70 -10.25 20.86
N LYS A 12 12.74 -11.04 20.37
CA LYS A 12 12.53 -11.25 18.93
C LYS A 12 12.11 -9.99 18.19
N GLU A 13 11.21 -9.21 18.77
CA GLU A 13 10.79 -7.90 18.24
C GLU A 13 11.97 -6.93 18.21
N GLY A 14 12.80 -6.92 19.26
CA GLY A 14 14.03 -6.13 19.31
C GLY A 14 14.99 -6.48 18.17
N ILE A 15 15.29 -7.76 18.00
CA ILE A 15 16.13 -8.25 16.89
C ILE A 15 15.51 -7.88 15.53
N ALA A 16 14.21 -8.12 15.33
CA ALA A 16 13.52 -7.79 14.09
C ALA A 16 13.55 -6.28 13.79
N SER A 17 13.39 -5.44 14.81
CA SER A 17 13.46 -3.99 14.66
C SER A 17 14.86 -3.51 14.27
N ILE A 18 15.92 -4.10 14.83
CA ILE A 18 17.31 -3.80 14.44
C ILE A 18 17.55 -4.19 12.98
N PHE A 19 17.11 -5.39 12.57
CA PHE A 19 17.22 -5.81 11.17
C PHE A 19 16.43 -4.89 10.23
N PHE A 20 15.22 -4.50 10.61
CA PHE A 20 14.40 -3.59 9.81
C PHE A 20 15.05 -2.21 9.66
N VAL A 21 15.56 -1.63 10.76
CA VAL A 21 16.26 -0.33 10.72
C VAL A 21 17.53 -0.43 9.88
N PHE A 22 18.31 -1.49 10.05
CA PHE A 22 19.51 -1.71 9.23
C PHE A 22 19.16 -1.83 7.74
N PHE A 23 18.11 -2.57 7.40
CA PHE A 23 17.62 -2.70 6.04
C PHE A 23 17.16 -1.36 5.46
N CYS A 24 16.37 -0.58 6.21
CA CYS A 24 15.95 0.75 5.79
C CYS A 24 17.14 1.70 5.60
N MET A 25 18.14 1.64 6.50
CA MET A 25 19.37 2.43 6.37
C MET A 25 20.14 2.06 5.12
N ALA A 26 20.32 0.77 4.85
CA ALA A 26 21.00 0.29 3.64
C ALA A 26 20.28 0.79 2.38
N LEU A 27 18.94 0.68 2.33
CA LEU A 27 18.15 1.22 1.21
C LEU A 27 18.29 2.74 1.08
N ALA A 28 18.31 3.49 2.18
CA ALA A 28 18.43 4.95 2.14
C ALA A 28 19.81 5.44 1.68
N LEU A 29 20.87 4.63 1.88
CA LEU A 29 22.21 4.93 1.40
C LEU A 29 22.37 4.65 -0.10
N GLU A 30 21.72 3.60 -0.61
CA GLU A 30 21.80 3.19 -2.03
C GLU A 30 20.81 3.95 -2.92
N PHE A 31 19.61 4.24 -2.42
CA PHE A 31 18.53 4.86 -3.19
C PHE A 31 18.24 6.26 -2.66
N THR A 32 18.38 7.25 -3.53
CA THR A 32 17.95 8.62 -3.24
C THR A 32 16.42 8.68 -3.14
N ALA A 33 15.91 9.45 -2.17
CA ALA A 33 14.49 9.62 -1.99
C ALA A 33 13.88 10.38 -3.19
N SER A 34 13.12 9.68 -4.04
CA SER A 34 12.23 10.33 -4.99
C SER A 34 10.93 10.69 -4.28
N VAL A 35 10.82 11.97 -3.92
CA VAL A 35 9.51 12.56 -3.62
C VAL A 35 8.88 12.89 -4.97
N GLY A 36 7.63 12.46 -5.20
CA GLY A 36 6.93 12.70 -6.46
C GLY A 36 6.88 14.19 -6.85
N THR A 37 6.22 14.51 -7.96
CA THR A 37 6.12 15.87 -8.46
C THR A 37 5.51 16.81 -7.40
N SER A 38 6.25 17.88 -7.07
CA SER A 38 5.78 18.90 -6.13
C SER A 38 4.51 19.58 -6.63
N ASN A 39 3.58 19.89 -5.72
CA ASN A 39 2.40 20.71 -6.01
C ASN A 39 2.73 22.14 -6.45
N GLN A 40 3.98 22.58 -6.25
CA GLN A 40 4.47 23.89 -6.68
C GLN A 40 5.31 23.82 -7.96
N ALA A 41 5.43 22.64 -8.58
CA ALA A 41 6.19 22.52 -9.84
C ALA A 41 5.51 23.37 -10.93
N PRO A 42 6.28 24.18 -11.69
CA PRO A 42 5.77 24.77 -12.93
C PRO A 42 5.27 23.64 -13.82
N SER A 43 4.24 23.90 -14.63
CA SER A 43 3.53 22.93 -15.49
C SER A 43 4.36 21.68 -15.79
N ALA A 44 4.20 20.63 -14.98
CA ALA A 44 4.97 19.41 -15.16
C ALA A 44 4.42 18.70 -16.39
N SER A 45 5.29 18.38 -17.34
CA SER A 45 4.94 17.55 -18.51
C SER A 45 4.45 16.16 -18.08
N HIS A 46 4.90 15.69 -16.92
CA HIS A 46 4.47 14.45 -16.30
C HIS A 46 4.51 14.61 -14.77
N ALA A 47 3.33 14.57 -14.15
CA ALA A 47 3.18 14.61 -12.70
C ALA A 47 3.09 13.19 -12.14
N VAL A 48 3.86 12.91 -11.09
CA VAL A 48 3.99 11.60 -10.45
C VAL A 48 3.70 11.71 -8.97
N ALA A 49 2.79 10.89 -8.46
CA ALA A 49 2.50 10.78 -7.04
C ALA A 49 3.57 9.90 -6.36
N PRO A 50 3.79 10.05 -5.04
CA PRO A 50 4.56 9.07 -4.29
C PRO A 50 4.05 7.65 -4.52
N TRP A 51 4.95 6.67 -4.60
CA TRP A 51 4.64 5.31 -5.03
C TRP A 51 3.46 4.65 -4.30
N ILE A 52 3.27 4.96 -3.03
CA ILE A 52 2.16 4.45 -2.21
C ILE A 52 0.79 4.89 -2.72
N PHE A 53 0.72 6.05 -3.38
CA PHE A 53 -0.47 6.58 -4.04
C PHE A 53 -0.54 6.20 -5.54
N GLY A 54 0.46 5.48 -6.05
CA GLY A 54 0.53 5.01 -7.44
C GLY A 54 -0.75 4.31 -7.93
N PRO A 55 -1.39 3.42 -7.14
CA PRO A 55 -2.68 2.84 -7.50
C PRO A 55 -3.77 3.88 -7.80
N PHE A 56 -3.88 4.94 -7.01
CA PHE A 56 -4.85 6.00 -7.25
C PHE A 56 -4.52 6.81 -8.50
N GLN A 57 -3.23 7.07 -8.74
CA GLN A 57 -2.80 7.72 -9.97
C GLN A 57 -3.16 6.88 -11.20
N ILE A 58 -2.96 5.55 -11.16
CA ILE A 58 -3.40 4.66 -12.25
C ILE A 58 -4.92 4.74 -12.44
N LEU A 59 -5.70 4.67 -11.36
CA LEU A 59 -7.15 4.79 -11.46
C LEU A 59 -7.57 6.12 -12.10
N LEU A 60 -6.91 7.23 -11.74
CA LEU A 60 -7.18 8.56 -12.30
C LEU A 60 -6.80 8.71 -13.78
N LEU A 61 -5.91 7.87 -14.32
CA LEU A 61 -5.60 7.87 -15.75
C LEU A 61 -6.74 7.28 -16.59
N TYR A 62 -7.51 6.35 -16.02
CA TYR A 62 -8.51 5.57 -16.76
C TYR A 62 -9.95 5.82 -16.31
N LEU A 63 -10.17 6.41 -15.14
CA LEU A 63 -11.48 6.66 -14.56
C LEU A 63 -11.70 8.15 -14.30
N PRO A 64 -12.97 8.61 -14.32
CA PRO A 64 -13.27 9.98 -13.95
C PRO A 64 -12.84 10.26 -12.49
N PRO A 65 -12.43 11.50 -12.14
CA PRO A 65 -11.83 11.80 -10.85
C PRO A 65 -12.65 11.39 -9.63
N TRP A 66 -13.97 11.59 -9.67
CA TRP A 66 -14.87 11.21 -8.59
C TRP A 66 -14.91 9.69 -8.34
N LEU A 67 -14.66 8.86 -9.36
CA LEU A 67 -14.63 7.41 -9.21
C LEU A 67 -13.25 6.92 -8.77
N GLY A 68 -12.20 7.39 -9.44
CA GLY A 68 -10.82 6.95 -9.22
C GLY A 68 -10.19 7.45 -7.90
N ALA A 69 -10.46 8.70 -7.52
CA ALA A 69 -9.87 9.31 -6.32
C ALA A 69 -10.81 9.39 -5.11
N LEU A 70 -12.11 9.18 -5.28
CA LEU A 70 -13.07 9.27 -4.17
C LEU A 70 -13.73 7.92 -3.89
N ILE A 71 -14.55 7.41 -4.81
CA ILE A 71 -15.39 6.23 -4.53
C ILE A 71 -14.57 4.97 -4.31
N LEU A 72 -13.65 4.62 -5.21
CA LEU A 72 -12.87 3.39 -5.08
C LEU A 72 -12.04 3.34 -3.79
N PRO A 73 -11.25 4.38 -3.43
CA PRO A 73 -10.57 4.43 -2.13
C PRO A 73 -11.53 4.25 -0.95
N ILE A 74 -12.68 4.96 -0.96
CA ILE A 74 -13.65 4.86 0.13
C ILE A 74 -14.19 3.45 0.25
N VAL A 75 -14.51 2.78 -0.87
CA VAL A 75 -15.01 1.40 -0.88
C VAL A 75 -13.96 0.43 -0.36
N ILE A 76 -12.69 0.59 -0.75
CA ILE A 76 -11.59 -0.27 -0.26
C ILE A 76 -11.41 -0.08 1.25
N ILE A 77 -11.33 1.16 1.72
CA ILE A 77 -11.16 1.47 3.15
C ILE A 77 -12.36 0.98 3.95
N ALA A 78 -13.59 1.28 3.52
CA ALA A 78 -14.81 0.83 4.19
C ALA A 78 -14.95 -0.70 4.17
N GLY A 79 -14.56 -1.35 3.07
CA GLY A 79 -14.56 -2.81 2.94
C GLY A 79 -13.57 -3.48 3.90
N LEU A 80 -12.35 -2.96 3.99
CA LEU A 80 -11.33 -3.46 4.91
C LEU A 80 -11.69 -3.15 6.37
N ALA A 81 -12.17 -1.94 6.66
CA ALA A 81 -12.63 -1.56 7.98
C ALA A 81 -13.84 -2.40 8.40
N GLY A 82 -14.80 -2.65 7.50
CA GLY A 82 -15.97 -3.48 7.76
C GLY A 82 -15.71 -4.99 7.81
N LEU A 83 -14.51 -5.44 7.42
CA LEU A 83 -14.17 -6.85 7.29
C LEU A 83 -14.40 -7.67 8.57
N PRO A 84 -14.05 -7.21 9.79
CA PRO A 84 -14.30 -7.96 11.02
C PRO A 84 -15.78 -8.29 11.25
N TRP A 85 -16.68 -7.37 10.86
CA TRP A 85 -18.12 -7.58 10.95
C TRP A 85 -18.62 -8.51 9.85
N LEU A 86 -18.15 -8.31 8.61
CA LEU A 86 -18.49 -9.17 7.46
C LEU A 86 -18.11 -10.64 7.71
N VAL A 87 -16.92 -10.89 8.27
CA VAL A 87 -16.45 -12.24 8.63
C VAL A 87 -17.42 -12.92 9.61
N LYS A 88 -17.95 -12.19 10.58
CA LYS A 88 -18.89 -12.74 11.58
C LYS A 88 -20.20 -13.24 10.93
N TYR A 89 -20.66 -12.61 9.86
CA TYR A 89 -21.90 -12.99 9.17
C TYR A 89 -21.69 -13.95 7.99
N LEU A 90 -20.63 -13.77 7.20
CA LEU A 90 -20.38 -14.51 5.96
C LEU A 90 -19.41 -15.70 6.13
N GLY A 91 -18.79 -15.82 7.31
CA GLY A 91 -17.77 -16.81 7.62
C GLY A 91 -16.36 -16.41 7.20
N GLU A 92 -15.37 -17.06 7.82
CA GLU A 92 -13.94 -16.75 7.68
C GLU A 92 -13.46 -16.85 6.22
N LYS A 93 -13.80 -17.95 5.53
CA LYS A 93 -13.41 -18.17 4.12
C LYS A 93 -13.88 -17.06 3.19
N SER A 94 -15.05 -16.49 3.45
CA SER A 94 -15.60 -15.39 2.65
C SER A 94 -14.84 -14.09 2.91
N GLY A 95 -14.53 -13.80 4.17
CA GLY A 95 -13.72 -12.64 4.54
C GLY A 95 -12.29 -12.71 4.01
N GLU A 96 -11.66 -13.88 4.06
CA GLU A 96 -10.35 -14.13 3.46
C GLU A 96 -10.36 -13.84 1.95
N ARG A 97 -11.40 -14.28 1.23
CA ARG A 97 -11.56 -13.99 -0.20
C ARG A 97 -11.74 -12.50 -0.47
N ILE A 98 -12.54 -11.79 0.34
CA ILE A 98 -12.75 -10.34 0.19
C ILE A 98 -11.43 -9.58 0.44
N PHE A 99 -10.72 -9.92 1.51
CA PHE A 99 -9.42 -9.33 1.82
C PHE A 99 -8.40 -9.59 0.70
N SER A 100 -8.29 -10.85 0.28
CA SER A 100 -7.39 -11.26 -0.80
C SER A 100 -7.71 -10.52 -2.09
N LEU A 101 -8.99 -10.37 -2.44
CA LEU A 101 -9.42 -9.59 -3.62
C LEU A 101 -8.94 -8.13 -3.52
N PHE A 102 -9.24 -7.42 -2.43
CA PHE A 102 -8.81 -6.03 -2.28
C PHE A 102 -7.29 -5.89 -2.29
N PHE A 103 -6.59 -6.77 -1.58
CA PHE A 103 -5.13 -6.79 -1.53
C PHE A 103 -4.54 -7.03 -2.93
N SER A 104 -5.00 -8.05 -3.65
CA SER A 104 -4.54 -8.36 -5.00
C SER A 104 -4.81 -7.22 -5.97
N VAL A 105 -5.97 -6.58 -5.92
CA VAL A 105 -6.28 -5.41 -6.76
C VAL A 105 -5.29 -4.27 -6.50
N VAL A 106 -5.01 -3.95 -5.23
CA VAL A 106 -4.04 -2.90 -4.88
C VAL A 106 -2.64 -3.25 -5.37
N ILE A 107 -2.20 -4.50 -5.20
CA ILE A 107 -0.89 -4.96 -5.68
C ILE A 107 -0.78 -4.89 -7.20
N VAL A 108 -1.81 -5.32 -7.94
CA VAL A 108 -1.82 -5.25 -9.41
C VAL A 108 -1.74 -3.79 -9.88
N LEU A 109 -2.51 -2.89 -9.26
CA LEU A 109 -2.46 -1.46 -9.58
C LEU A 109 -1.08 -0.84 -9.24
N LEU A 110 -0.45 -1.27 -8.15
CA LEU A 110 0.86 -0.78 -7.75
C LEU A 110 1.95 -1.28 -8.72
N ILE A 111 1.91 -2.55 -9.12
CA ILE A 111 2.83 -3.09 -10.12
C ILE A 111 2.63 -2.37 -11.47
N TRP A 112 1.38 -2.14 -11.87
CA TRP A 112 1.08 -1.40 -13.09
C TRP A 112 1.66 0.02 -13.01
N PHE A 113 1.47 0.72 -11.88
CA PHE A 113 2.10 2.01 -11.65
C PHE A 113 3.62 1.95 -11.82
N MET A 114 4.30 0.99 -11.16
CA MET A 114 5.76 0.84 -11.29
C MET A 114 6.21 0.61 -12.73
N VAL A 115 5.54 -0.30 -13.44
CA VAL A 115 5.86 -0.59 -14.84
C VAL A 115 5.69 0.67 -15.67
N LYS A 116 4.55 1.35 -15.55
CA LYS A 116 4.25 2.57 -16.29
C LYS A 116 5.29 3.66 -16.02
N GLU A 117 5.67 3.88 -14.77
CA GLU A 117 6.69 4.89 -14.43
C GLU A 117 8.07 4.54 -14.98
N VAL A 118 8.46 3.26 -15.01
CA VAL A 118 9.69 2.81 -15.70
C VAL A 118 9.67 3.06 -17.20
N TRP A 119 8.50 2.99 -17.87
CA TRP A 119 8.39 3.33 -19.29
C TRP A 119 8.48 4.83 -19.57
N TRP A 120 8.33 5.67 -18.55
CA TRP A 120 8.38 7.14 -18.66
C TRP A 120 9.75 7.73 -18.27
N THR A 121 10.64 6.95 -17.66
CA THR A 121 12.05 7.29 -17.39
C THR A 121 12.95 7.01 -18.58
#